data_AF-A0A7D3XJG1-F1
#
_entry.id   AF-A0A7D3XJG1-F1
#
_cell.length_a   1.000
_cell.length_b   1.000
_cell.length_c   1.000
_cell.angle_alpha   90.00
_cell.angle_beta   90.00
_cell.angle_gamma   90.00
#
_symmetry.space_group_name_H-M   'P 1'
#
loop_
_entity.id
_entity.type
_entity.pdbx_description
1 polymer ?
#
loop_
_entity_poly.entity_id
_entity_poly.type
_entity_poly.pdbx_seq_one_letter_code
_entity_poly.pdbx_strand_id
1 'polypeptide(L)'
;MKALLPIAAFAALATPAHAEELHVRGDRLFVPVEIGGERVEALLDSGAEVTVLDRAFAARIDLGAGETVTARGTGAASVEATLIENLPVRALGRELVASIAAIVDLSDVGARLIGGPLPAVLGREVFDAGRLEIDIEGGTIDWLADEAMPDGTRLPLSAAHGIETIPVSFGTTEVQADFDLGNGTGLLVSQALVDRLGLTPVGVEPGGGLGGAKGRPVIIVPELTIAGQVFQDVRAHVDEVAQVDANVGVAQLRSFAIVTDFPGRAVWFARREN
;
A
#
# COMPACT_ATOMS: atom_id res chain seq x y z
N MET A 1 58.97 -28.35 -24.36
CA MET A 1 57.62 -27.91 -24.73
C MET A 1 56.67 -28.26 -23.59
N LYS A 2 56.28 -27.28 -22.76
CA LYS A 2 55.22 -27.45 -21.74
C LYS A 2 53.97 -26.80 -22.31
N ALA A 3 52.91 -27.59 -22.50
CA ALA A 3 51.63 -27.10 -22.99
C ALA A 3 50.92 -26.33 -21.88
N LEU A 4 50.55 -25.08 -22.17
CA LEU A 4 49.61 -24.29 -21.38
C LEU A 4 48.19 -24.76 -21.71
N LEU A 5 47.43 -25.21 -20.72
CA LEU A 5 45.97 -25.35 -20.84
C LEU A 5 45.34 -23.96 -20.63
N PRO A 6 44.37 -23.53 -21.47
CA PRO A 6 43.61 -22.33 -21.19
C PRO A 6 42.53 -22.65 -20.15
N ILE A 7 42.49 -21.87 -19.07
CA ILE A 7 41.37 -21.82 -18.14
C ILE A 7 40.29 -20.99 -18.83
N ALA A 8 39.21 -21.64 -19.27
CA ALA A 8 38.02 -20.95 -19.74
C ALA A 8 37.31 -20.34 -18.52
N ALA A 9 37.34 -19.01 -18.41
CA ALA A 9 36.51 -18.29 -17.45
C ALA A 9 35.06 -18.34 -17.94
N PHE A 10 34.20 -19.07 -17.21
CA PHE A 10 32.76 -18.94 -17.37
C PHE A 10 32.35 -17.59 -16.74
N ALA A 11 32.10 -16.59 -17.58
CA ALA A 11 31.33 -15.43 -17.17
C ALA A 11 29.89 -15.91 -16.96
N ALA A 12 29.44 -15.94 -15.71
CA ALA A 12 28.02 -16.06 -15.41
C ALA A 12 27.34 -14.81 -15.98
N LEU A 13 26.56 -14.98 -17.05
CA LEU A 13 25.65 -13.95 -17.53
C LEU A 13 24.62 -13.76 -16.42
N ALA A 14 24.71 -12.66 -15.68
CA ALA A 14 23.64 -12.22 -14.80
C ALA A 14 22.39 -12.05 -15.67
N THR A 15 21.39 -12.89 -15.46
CA THR A 15 20.03 -12.60 -15.94
C THR A 15 19.65 -11.24 -15.37
N PRO A 16 19.18 -10.29 -16.19
CA PRO A 16 18.61 -9.06 -15.64
C PRO A 16 17.53 -9.48 -14.64
N ALA A 17 17.56 -8.89 -13.45
CA ALA A 17 16.45 -9.00 -12.51
C ALA A 17 15.21 -8.51 -13.28
N HIS A 18 14.31 -9.43 -13.60
CA HIS A 18 13.03 -9.06 -14.16
C HIS A 18 12.25 -8.44 -13.02
N ALA A 19 11.73 -7.23 -13.24
CA ALA A 19 10.77 -6.62 -12.32
C ALA A 19 9.66 -7.64 -12.03
N GLU A 20 9.31 -7.77 -10.75
CA GLU A 20 8.27 -8.70 -10.32
C GLU A 20 6.89 -8.19 -10.78
N GLU A 21 5.98 -9.12 -11.03
CA GLU A 21 4.65 -8.80 -11.53
C GLU A 21 3.79 -8.18 -10.41
N LEU A 22 3.27 -6.97 -10.67
CA LEU A 22 2.26 -6.32 -9.83
C LEU A 22 0.89 -6.59 -10.44
N HIS A 23 0.09 -7.42 -9.79
CA HIS A 23 -1.25 -7.72 -10.29
C HIS A 23 -2.23 -6.62 -9.87
N VAL A 24 -2.75 -5.88 -10.85
CA VAL A 24 -3.71 -4.80 -10.61
C VAL A 24 -5.13 -5.28 -10.88
N ARG A 25 -6.01 -5.15 -9.88
CA ARG A 25 -7.45 -5.51 -9.98
C ARG A 25 -8.30 -4.31 -9.59
N GLY A 26 -8.74 -3.54 -10.58
CA GLY A 26 -9.35 -2.24 -10.33
C GLY A 26 -8.31 -1.31 -9.70
N ASP A 27 -8.61 -0.78 -8.50
CA ASP A 27 -7.73 0.08 -7.71
C ASP A 27 -7.06 -0.68 -6.55
N ARG A 28 -6.75 -1.97 -6.73
CA ARG A 28 -6.10 -2.82 -5.73
C ARG A 28 -4.86 -3.47 -6.32
N LEU A 29 -3.79 -3.45 -5.53
CA LEU A 29 -2.45 -3.89 -5.92
C LEU A 29 -2.12 -5.18 -5.20
N PHE A 30 -1.79 -6.23 -5.95
CA PHE A 30 -1.47 -7.55 -5.40
C PHE A 30 -0.08 -7.98 -5.80
N VAL A 31 0.61 -8.62 -4.86
CA VAL A 31 1.92 -9.23 -5.10
C VAL A 31 1.91 -10.69 -4.64
N PRO A 32 2.62 -11.58 -5.35
CA PRO A 32 2.81 -12.95 -4.88
C PRO A 32 3.74 -12.95 -3.66
N VAL A 33 3.32 -13.65 -2.61
CA VAL A 33 4.10 -13.85 -1.39
C VAL A 33 4.13 -15.31 -0.99
N GLU A 34 5.11 -15.72 -0.20
CA GLU A 34 5.13 -17.02 0.48
C GLU A 34 5.10 -16.81 2.00
N ILE A 35 4.15 -17.46 2.66
CA ILE A 35 3.96 -17.41 4.12
C ILE A 35 3.70 -18.84 4.59
N GLY A 36 4.48 -19.31 5.57
CA GLY A 36 4.35 -20.68 6.07
C GLY A 36 4.56 -21.77 5.00
N GLY A 37 5.34 -21.48 3.95
CA GLY A 37 5.57 -22.40 2.83
C GLY A 37 4.44 -22.44 1.78
N GLU A 38 3.36 -21.69 1.97
CA GLU A 38 2.31 -21.53 0.96
C GLU A 38 2.49 -20.24 0.16
N ARG A 39 2.45 -20.35 -1.17
CA ARG A 39 2.43 -19.19 -2.07
C ARG A 39 0.99 -18.69 -2.22
N VAL A 40 0.76 -17.42 -1.89
CA VAL A 40 -0.53 -16.72 -2.00
C VAL A 40 -0.34 -15.35 -2.63
N GLU A 41 -1.44 -14.68 -2.99
CA GLU A 41 -1.41 -13.27 -3.35
C GLU A 41 -1.85 -12.42 -2.17
N ALA A 42 -1.03 -11.44 -1.82
CA ALA A 42 -1.32 -10.47 -0.77
C ALA A 42 -1.68 -9.12 -1.38
N LEU A 43 -2.62 -8.41 -0.77
CA LEU A 43 -2.87 -7.00 -1.06
C LEU A 43 -1.68 -6.19 -0.55
N LEU A 44 -1.02 -5.41 -1.40
CA LEU A 44 0.03 -4.48 -1.02
C LEU A 44 -0.59 -3.22 -0.42
N ASP A 45 -0.28 -2.90 0.83
CA ASP A 45 -0.96 -1.83 1.56
C ASP A 45 0.02 -1.00 2.40
N SER A 46 0.35 0.21 1.93
CA SER A 46 1.21 1.14 2.68
C SER A 46 0.48 1.85 3.83
N GLY A 47 -0.84 1.75 3.89
CA GLY A 47 -1.68 2.21 5.01
C GLY A 47 -1.79 1.17 6.14
N ALA A 48 -1.25 -0.03 5.97
CA ALA A 48 -1.24 -1.06 7.01
C ALA A 48 0.04 -1.00 7.84
N GLU A 49 -0.09 -0.71 9.15
CA GLU A 49 1.04 -0.68 10.11
C GLU A 49 1.72 -2.04 10.29
N VAL A 50 0.98 -3.13 10.07
CA VAL A 50 1.43 -4.52 10.20
C VAL A 50 0.83 -5.37 9.09
N THR A 51 1.48 -6.46 8.74
CA THR A 51 0.86 -7.49 7.90
C THR A 51 -0.33 -8.15 8.61
N VAL A 52 -1.38 -8.38 7.83
CA VAL A 52 -2.63 -8.98 8.31
C VAL A 52 -2.91 -10.26 7.54
N LEU A 53 -3.15 -11.35 8.25
CA LEU A 53 -3.53 -12.65 7.69
C LEU A 53 -5.01 -12.94 7.92
N ASP A 54 -5.65 -13.56 6.95
CA ASP A 54 -6.97 -14.13 7.14
C ASP A 54 -6.94 -15.31 8.11
N ARG A 55 -7.94 -15.41 8.97
CA ARG A 55 -8.07 -16.47 9.98
C ARG A 55 -8.12 -17.87 9.38
N ALA A 56 -8.82 -18.06 8.25
CA ALA A 56 -8.89 -19.37 7.60
C ALA A 56 -7.58 -19.71 6.90
N PHE A 57 -6.89 -18.72 6.32
CA PHE A 57 -5.55 -18.91 5.79
C PHE A 57 -4.54 -19.27 6.88
N ALA A 58 -4.47 -18.50 7.96
CA ALA A 58 -3.56 -18.74 9.07
C ALA A 58 -3.75 -20.14 9.68
N ALA A 59 -5.00 -20.57 9.90
CA ALA A 59 -5.31 -21.92 10.37
C ALA A 59 -4.84 -23.02 9.41
N ARG A 60 -4.86 -22.77 8.09
CA ARG A 60 -4.42 -23.74 7.07
C ARG A 60 -2.91 -24.00 7.14
N ILE A 61 -2.14 -22.98 7.47
CA ILE A 61 -0.66 -23.06 7.62
C ILE A 61 -0.23 -23.23 9.08
N ASP A 62 -1.14 -23.67 9.97
CA ASP A 62 -0.91 -23.90 11.40
C ASP A 62 -0.34 -22.68 12.16
N LEU A 63 -0.69 -21.47 11.71
CA LEU A 63 -0.47 -20.21 12.43
C LEU A 63 -1.69 -19.90 13.30
N GLY A 64 -1.55 -20.00 14.63
CA GLY A 64 -2.70 -19.79 15.53
C GLY A 64 -2.38 -19.53 17.00
N ALA A 65 -1.10 -19.32 17.33
CA ALA A 65 -0.69 -18.97 18.69
C ALA A 65 -0.36 -17.47 18.75
N GLY A 66 -0.94 -16.75 19.70
CA GLY A 66 -0.74 -15.31 19.83
C GLY A 66 -1.60 -14.67 20.92
N GLU A 67 -1.32 -13.39 21.20
CA GLU A 67 -2.16 -12.58 22.10
C GLU A 67 -3.39 -12.07 21.34
N THR A 68 -4.59 -12.19 21.93
CA THR A 68 -5.81 -11.63 21.35
C THR A 68 -6.00 -10.17 21.76
N VAL A 69 -6.10 -9.28 20.79
CA VAL A 69 -6.30 -7.84 20.97
C VAL A 69 -7.51 -7.34 20.17
N THR A 70 -7.96 -6.12 20.48
CA THR A 70 -8.96 -5.42 19.66
C THR A 70 -8.25 -4.52 18.64
N ALA A 71 -8.47 -4.76 17.35
CA ALA A 71 -7.96 -3.95 16.25
C ALA A 71 -9.06 -3.05 15.65
N ARG A 72 -8.67 -1.96 15.00
CA ARG A 72 -9.57 -1.02 14.32
C ARG A 72 -9.02 -0.73 12.92
N GLY A 73 -9.91 -0.69 11.93
CA GLY A 73 -9.60 -0.14 10.60
C GLY A 73 -10.66 0.86 10.15
N THR A 74 -10.76 1.09 8.83
CA THR A 74 -11.65 2.13 8.25
C THR A 74 -13.13 1.71 8.12
N GLY A 75 -13.48 0.51 8.61
CA GLY A 75 -14.86 -0.01 8.66
C GLY A 75 -15.68 0.53 9.84
N ALA A 76 -16.86 -0.05 10.03
CA ALA A 76 -17.86 0.42 11.00
C ALA A 76 -17.63 -0.06 12.44
N ALA A 77 -16.84 -1.12 12.64
CA ALA A 77 -16.63 -1.76 13.93
C ALA A 77 -15.15 -2.07 14.22
N SER A 78 -14.82 -2.21 15.51
CA SER A 78 -13.57 -2.87 15.92
C SER A 78 -13.67 -4.38 15.68
N VAL A 79 -12.54 -5.02 15.41
CA VAL A 79 -12.45 -6.46 15.17
C VAL A 79 -11.49 -7.12 16.17
N GLU A 80 -11.72 -8.40 16.46
CA GLU A 80 -10.78 -9.19 17.23
C GLU A 80 -9.62 -9.62 16.34
N ALA A 81 -8.39 -9.42 16.82
CA ALA A 81 -7.17 -9.80 16.16
C ALA A 81 -6.31 -10.69 17.06
N THR A 82 -5.61 -11.66 16.49
CA THR A 82 -4.56 -12.43 17.19
C THR A 82 -3.19 -11.97 16.70
N LEU A 83 -2.33 -11.50 17.59
CA LEU A 83 -1.00 -11.02 17.25
C LEU A 83 0.00 -12.18 17.20
N ILE A 84 0.76 -12.24 16.11
CA ILE A 84 1.89 -13.16 15.92
C ILE A 84 3.17 -12.33 15.86
N GLU A 85 4.21 -12.81 16.53
CA GLU A 85 5.54 -12.20 16.45
C GLU A 85 6.42 -12.90 15.41
N ASN A 86 7.31 -12.13 14.78
CA ASN A 86 8.39 -12.62 13.92
C ASN A 86 7.91 -13.55 12.79
N LEU A 87 6.84 -13.16 12.08
CA LEU A 87 6.32 -13.92 10.95
C LEU A 87 7.28 -13.82 9.76
N PRO A 88 7.87 -14.93 9.28
CA PRO A 88 8.65 -14.92 8.05
C PRO A 88 7.73 -14.76 6.84
N VAL A 89 8.08 -13.84 5.95
CA VAL A 89 7.35 -13.56 4.71
C VAL A 89 8.37 -13.50 3.57
N ARG A 90 8.14 -14.24 2.48
CA ARG A 90 8.93 -14.07 1.25
C ARG A 90 8.13 -13.25 0.27
N ALA A 91 8.63 -12.07 -0.11
CA ALA A 91 8.00 -11.18 -1.07
C ALA A 91 9.05 -10.54 -1.97
N LEU A 92 8.74 -10.37 -3.26
CA LEU A 92 9.61 -9.68 -4.22
C LEU A 92 11.05 -10.24 -4.22
N GLY A 93 11.18 -11.57 -4.21
CA GLY A 93 12.49 -12.24 -4.17
C GLY A 93 13.28 -12.12 -2.87
N ARG A 94 12.76 -11.47 -1.81
CA ARG A 94 13.44 -11.29 -0.51
C ARG A 94 12.74 -12.04 0.61
N GLU A 95 13.53 -12.49 1.59
CA GLU A 95 13.04 -12.92 2.89
C GLU A 95 12.91 -11.71 3.81
N LEU A 96 11.71 -11.51 4.33
CA LEU A 96 11.31 -10.44 5.23
C LEU A 96 10.83 -11.06 6.55
N VAL A 97 10.84 -10.27 7.61
CA VAL A 97 10.27 -10.65 8.90
C VAL A 97 9.30 -9.55 9.33
N ALA A 98 8.02 -9.88 9.37
CA ALA A 98 7.03 -9.03 10.03
C ALA A 98 7.18 -9.22 11.54
N SER A 99 7.80 -8.23 12.21
CA SER A 99 8.05 -8.27 13.66
C SER A 99 6.76 -8.55 14.44
N ILE A 100 5.65 -7.96 13.99
CA ILE A 100 4.30 -8.23 14.46
C ILE A 100 3.41 -8.38 13.22
N ALA A 101 2.57 -9.41 13.22
CA ALA A 101 1.49 -9.61 12.26
C ALA A 101 0.17 -9.84 13.02
N ALA A 102 -0.96 -9.56 12.38
CA ALA A 102 -2.28 -9.78 12.96
C ALA A 102 -3.06 -10.84 12.18
N ILE A 103 -3.72 -11.77 12.87
CA ILE A 103 -4.74 -12.64 12.27
C ILE A 103 -6.10 -12.04 12.53
N VAL A 104 -6.88 -11.78 11.49
CA VAL A 104 -8.27 -11.31 11.57
C VAL A 104 -9.14 -12.08 10.59
N ASP A 105 -10.46 -11.97 10.71
CA ASP A 105 -11.36 -12.47 9.67
C ASP A 105 -11.41 -11.46 8.51
N LEU A 106 -10.85 -11.82 7.35
CA LEU A 106 -10.83 -10.99 6.15
C LEU A 106 -11.92 -11.39 5.15
N SER A 107 -12.83 -12.31 5.49
CA SER A 107 -13.83 -12.84 4.55
C SER A 107 -14.72 -11.74 3.95
N ASP A 108 -15.24 -10.83 4.78
CA ASP A 108 -16.03 -9.68 4.32
C ASP A 108 -15.22 -8.73 3.44
N VAL A 109 -13.96 -8.47 3.82
CA VAL A 109 -13.07 -7.59 3.06
C VAL A 109 -12.78 -8.19 1.69
N GLY A 110 -12.37 -9.46 1.63
CA GLY A 110 -12.11 -10.15 0.37
C GLY A 110 -13.35 -10.21 -0.53
N ALA A 111 -14.52 -10.55 0.03
CA ALA A 111 -15.76 -10.59 -0.71
C ALA A 111 -16.12 -9.24 -1.34
N ARG A 112 -15.93 -8.14 -0.61
CA ARG A 112 -16.21 -6.78 -1.10
C ARG A 112 -15.17 -6.27 -2.08
N LEU A 113 -13.88 -6.53 -1.84
CA LEU A 113 -12.80 -5.94 -2.61
C LEU A 113 -12.52 -6.69 -3.92
N ILE A 114 -12.57 -8.03 -3.89
CA ILE A 114 -12.15 -8.88 -5.02
C ILE A 114 -13.12 -10.02 -5.32
N GLY A 115 -14.29 -10.06 -4.66
CA GLY A 115 -15.28 -11.10 -4.89
C GLY A 115 -14.82 -12.51 -4.48
N GLY A 116 -13.83 -12.62 -3.58
CA GLY A 116 -13.21 -13.88 -3.21
C GLY A 116 -12.32 -13.80 -1.97
N PRO A 117 -11.63 -14.89 -1.61
CA PRO A 117 -10.75 -14.91 -0.43
C PRO A 117 -9.60 -13.91 -0.55
N LEU A 118 -9.33 -13.18 0.54
CA LEU A 118 -8.14 -12.34 0.69
C LEU A 118 -7.25 -12.95 1.79
N PRO A 119 -6.24 -13.75 1.44
CA PRO A 119 -5.46 -14.50 2.43
C PRO A 119 -4.53 -13.61 3.27
N ALA A 120 -4.03 -12.51 2.69
CA ALA A 120 -3.11 -11.61 3.36
C ALA A 120 -3.19 -10.17 2.85
N VAL A 121 -2.87 -9.23 3.73
CA VAL A 121 -2.52 -7.83 3.44
C VAL A 121 -1.07 -7.66 3.86
N LEU A 122 -0.20 -7.29 2.92
CA LEU A 122 1.22 -7.04 3.12
C LEU A 122 1.42 -5.57 3.51
N GLY A 123 1.86 -5.36 4.75
CA GLY A 123 1.96 -4.05 5.36
C GLY A 123 3.37 -3.44 5.36
N ARG A 124 3.60 -2.57 6.33
CA ARG A 124 4.77 -1.69 6.48
C ARG A 124 6.13 -2.36 6.28
N GLU A 125 6.32 -3.61 6.69
CA GLU A 125 7.64 -4.26 6.67
C GLU A 125 8.23 -4.42 5.26
N VAL A 126 7.40 -4.52 4.21
CA VAL A 126 7.91 -4.55 2.84
C VAL A 126 8.49 -3.20 2.43
N PHE A 127 7.89 -2.11 2.88
CA PHE A 127 8.34 -0.75 2.57
C PHE A 127 9.56 -0.35 3.41
N ASP A 128 9.64 -0.84 4.66
CA ASP A 128 10.80 -0.60 5.54
C ASP A 128 12.03 -1.43 5.11
N ALA A 129 11.87 -2.43 4.23
CA ALA A 129 12.96 -3.31 3.77
C ALA A 129 13.84 -2.72 2.65
N GLY A 130 13.51 -1.54 2.13
CA GLY A 130 14.32 -0.84 1.14
C GLY A 130 13.48 -0.04 0.15
N ARG A 131 14.13 0.46 -0.90
CA ARG A 131 13.44 1.22 -1.93
C ARG A 131 12.65 0.32 -2.86
N LEU A 132 11.39 0.66 -3.10
CA LEU A 132 10.55 -0.03 -4.08
C LEU A 132 10.23 0.91 -5.23
N GLU A 133 10.54 0.50 -6.45
CA GLU A 133 10.01 1.09 -7.67
C GLU A 133 8.69 0.41 -8.04
N ILE A 134 7.64 1.20 -8.23
CA ILE A 134 6.27 0.73 -8.43
C ILE A 134 5.71 1.44 -9.66
N ASP A 135 5.38 0.67 -10.70
CA ASP A 135 4.60 1.11 -11.84
C ASP A 135 3.24 0.41 -11.83
N ILE A 136 2.22 1.11 -11.34
CA ILE A 136 0.85 0.60 -11.24
C ILE A 136 0.27 0.34 -12.64
N GLU A 137 0.45 1.26 -13.58
CA GLU A 137 -0.11 1.11 -14.93
C GLU A 137 0.70 0.13 -15.79
N GLY A 138 2.00 0.04 -15.54
CA GLY A 138 2.89 -0.96 -16.14
C GLY A 138 2.75 -2.35 -15.53
N GLY A 139 2.14 -2.48 -14.35
CA GLY A 139 1.99 -3.76 -13.65
C GLY A 139 3.32 -4.33 -13.16
N THR A 140 4.25 -3.47 -12.74
CA THR A 140 5.57 -3.90 -12.26
C THR A 140 5.91 -3.33 -10.89
N ILE A 141 6.64 -4.12 -10.11
CA ILE A 141 7.21 -3.70 -8.83
C ILE A 141 8.58 -4.36 -8.66
N ASP A 142 9.59 -3.60 -8.22
CA ASP A 142 10.91 -4.15 -7.96
C ASP A 142 11.65 -3.36 -6.88
N TRP A 143 12.70 -3.96 -6.33
CA TRP A 143 13.62 -3.27 -5.45
C TRP A 143 14.54 -2.36 -6.26
N LEU A 144 14.53 -1.09 -5.93
CA LEU A 144 15.48 -0.15 -6.48
C LEU A 144 16.79 -0.21 -5.68
N ALA A 145 17.92 -0.28 -6.37
CA ALA A 145 19.23 -0.24 -5.72
C ALA A 145 19.46 1.09 -4.96
N ASP A 146 20.15 1.05 -3.83
CA ASP A 146 20.35 2.21 -2.96
C ASP A 146 21.12 3.36 -3.66
N GLU A 147 22.01 3.02 -4.60
CA GLU A 147 22.79 3.99 -5.38
C GLU A 147 22.02 4.55 -6.59
N ALA A 148 20.92 3.90 -7.00
CA ALA A 148 20.10 4.40 -8.09
C ALA A 148 19.38 5.67 -7.64
N MET A 149 19.38 6.69 -8.50
CA MET A 149 18.70 7.94 -8.24
C MET A 149 17.25 7.82 -8.73
N PRO A 150 16.25 7.94 -7.84
CA PRO A 150 14.86 7.90 -8.28
C PRO A 150 14.53 9.12 -9.14
N ASP A 151 13.76 8.89 -10.20
CA ASP A 151 13.23 9.96 -11.04
C ASP A 151 12.04 10.66 -10.38
N GLY A 152 11.76 11.89 -10.81
CA GLY A 152 10.56 12.64 -10.43
C GLY A 152 10.69 13.54 -9.20
N THR A 153 9.54 14.03 -8.74
CA THR A 153 9.47 14.98 -7.62
C THR A 153 9.59 14.22 -6.31
N ARG A 154 10.65 14.51 -5.55
CA ARG A 154 10.83 13.99 -4.18
C ARG A 154 9.92 14.72 -3.20
N LEU A 155 9.09 13.98 -2.47
CA LEU A 155 8.34 14.45 -1.32
C LEU A 155 8.88 13.83 -0.03
N PRO A 156 8.90 14.58 1.09
CA PRO A 156 9.21 14.00 2.39
C PRO A 156 8.07 13.09 2.85
N LEU A 157 8.42 11.95 3.47
CA LEU A 157 7.47 11.14 4.24
C LEU A 157 7.52 11.56 5.71
N SER A 158 6.34 11.79 6.29
CA SER A 158 6.17 12.04 7.72
C SER A 158 5.29 10.95 8.34
N ALA A 159 5.60 10.50 9.55
CA ALA A 159 4.74 9.54 10.22
C ALA A 159 3.58 10.24 10.95
N ALA A 160 2.35 9.79 10.69
CA ALA A 160 1.18 10.14 11.49
C ALA A 160 0.40 8.85 11.79
N HIS A 161 0.13 8.58 13.07
CA HIS A 161 -0.64 7.39 13.48
C HIS A 161 -0.12 6.06 12.87
N GLY A 162 1.21 5.89 12.79
CA GLY A 162 1.84 4.66 12.27
C GLY A 162 1.91 4.55 10.75
N ILE A 163 1.23 5.44 10.01
CA ILE A 163 1.19 5.47 8.54
C ILE A 163 2.08 6.61 8.02
N GLU A 164 2.70 6.40 6.86
CA GLU A 164 3.48 7.45 6.20
C GLU A 164 2.56 8.42 5.44
N THR A 165 2.84 9.71 5.58
CA THR A 165 2.07 10.81 4.98
C THR A 165 2.94 11.62 4.02
N ILE A 166 2.29 12.20 3.02
CA ILE A 166 2.88 13.10 2.02
C ILE A 166 2.20 14.48 2.06
N PRO A 167 2.93 15.56 1.76
CA PRO A 167 2.31 16.86 1.55
C PRO A 167 1.49 16.87 0.26
N VAL A 168 0.26 17.36 0.35
CA VAL A 168 -0.63 17.63 -0.79
C VAL A 168 -1.33 18.97 -0.59
N SER A 169 -1.87 19.55 -1.66
CA SER A 169 -2.66 20.78 -1.55
C SER A 169 -4.06 20.64 -2.14
N PHE A 170 -5.02 21.26 -1.48
CA PHE A 170 -6.40 21.43 -1.90
C PHE A 170 -6.59 22.90 -2.26
N GLY A 171 -6.32 23.24 -3.52
CA GLY A 171 -6.07 24.63 -3.94
C GLY A 171 -4.94 25.26 -3.11
N THR A 172 -5.26 26.29 -2.33
CA THR A 172 -4.29 26.99 -1.45
C THR A 172 -4.13 26.36 -0.07
N THR A 173 -4.88 25.31 0.26
CA THR A 173 -4.83 24.65 1.57
C THR A 173 -3.89 23.45 1.52
N GLU A 174 -2.73 23.54 2.18
CA GLU A 174 -1.79 22.42 2.29
C GLU A 174 -2.13 21.52 3.50
N VAL A 175 -2.03 20.21 3.30
CA VAL A 175 -2.23 19.19 4.35
C VAL A 175 -1.22 18.06 4.23
N GLN A 176 -1.04 17.29 5.30
CA GLN A 176 -0.43 15.97 5.23
C GLN A 176 -1.54 14.94 4.96
N ALA A 177 -1.36 14.13 3.92
CA ALA A 177 -2.28 13.07 3.57
C ALA A 177 -1.59 11.71 3.69
N ASP A 178 -2.29 10.68 4.16
CA ASP A 178 -1.76 9.32 4.12
C ASP A 178 -1.40 8.93 2.69
N PHE A 179 -0.23 8.32 2.52
CA PHE A 179 0.18 7.66 1.29
C PHE A 179 -0.27 6.21 1.34
N ASP A 180 -1.32 5.87 0.58
CA ASP A 180 -2.03 4.61 0.77
C ASP A 180 -2.22 3.82 -0.54
N LEU A 181 -1.31 2.89 -0.80
CA LEU A 181 -1.38 1.92 -1.90
C LEU A 181 -2.45 0.85 -1.68
N GLY A 182 -2.98 0.72 -0.47
CA GLY A 182 -4.10 -0.14 -0.14
C GLY A 182 -5.45 0.51 -0.42
N ASN A 183 -5.55 1.84 -0.44
CA ASN A 183 -6.81 2.55 -0.65
C ASN A 183 -7.26 2.57 -2.11
N GLY A 184 -8.21 1.69 -2.44
CA GLY A 184 -8.85 1.63 -3.75
C GLY A 184 -10.05 2.56 -3.97
N THR A 185 -10.39 3.45 -3.03
CA THR A 185 -11.51 4.41 -3.19
C THR A 185 -11.06 5.74 -3.83
N GLY A 186 -9.78 5.89 -4.10
CA GLY A 186 -9.17 7.13 -4.58
C GLY A 186 -8.87 8.07 -3.43
N LEU A 187 -9.68 9.11 -3.23
CA LEU A 187 -9.44 10.10 -2.20
C LEU A 187 -10.42 9.94 -1.03
N LEU A 188 -9.88 9.86 0.19
CA LEU A 188 -10.63 10.00 1.43
C LEU A 188 -10.28 11.34 2.09
N VAL A 189 -11.27 12.03 2.64
CA VAL A 189 -11.08 13.29 3.38
C VAL A 189 -11.81 13.28 4.71
N SER A 190 -11.26 13.95 5.72
CA SER A 190 -11.94 14.14 7.00
C SER A 190 -13.09 15.12 6.88
N GLN A 191 -14.11 14.99 7.74
CA GLN A 191 -15.17 15.99 7.83
C GLN A 191 -14.61 17.39 8.17
N ALA A 192 -13.55 17.46 8.99
CA ALA A 192 -12.91 18.72 9.34
C ALA A 192 -12.28 19.42 8.11
N LEU A 193 -11.68 18.66 7.19
CA LEU A 193 -11.17 19.20 5.93
C LEU A 193 -12.31 19.68 5.03
N VAL A 194 -13.40 18.92 4.93
CA VAL A 194 -14.61 19.32 4.18
C VAL A 194 -15.13 20.66 4.65
N ASP A 195 -15.28 20.83 5.97
CA ASP A 195 -15.78 22.06 6.58
C ASP A 195 -14.82 23.24 6.32
N ARG A 196 -13.51 22.99 6.43
CA ARG A 196 -12.46 24.00 6.17
C ARG A 196 -12.44 24.46 4.72
N LEU A 197 -12.72 23.56 3.77
CA LEU A 197 -12.79 23.86 2.35
C LEU A 197 -14.17 24.42 1.92
N GLY A 198 -15.17 24.39 2.80
CA GLY A 198 -16.53 24.82 2.50
C GLY A 198 -17.22 23.95 1.44
N LEU A 199 -16.86 22.67 1.36
CA LEU A 199 -17.40 21.73 0.38
C LEU A 199 -18.68 21.07 0.91
N THR A 200 -19.61 20.75 0.01
CA THR A 200 -20.88 20.12 0.36
C THR A 200 -21.00 18.74 -0.29
N PRO A 201 -21.51 17.72 0.42
CA PRO A 201 -21.77 16.41 -0.18
C PRO A 201 -22.70 16.47 -1.39
N VAL A 202 -22.35 15.72 -2.44
CA VAL A 202 -23.12 15.54 -3.68
C VAL A 202 -23.84 14.19 -3.74
N GLY A 203 -23.59 13.30 -2.77
CA GLY A 203 -24.22 11.99 -2.69
C GLY A 203 -23.68 11.15 -1.53
N VAL A 204 -24.10 9.88 -1.50
CA VAL A 204 -23.60 8.85 -0.57
C VAL A 204 -23.28 7.61 -1.39
N GLU A 205 -22.10 7.04 -1.20
CA GLU A 205 -21.65 5.83 -1.89
C GLU A 205 -21.26 4.73 -0.89
N PRO A 206 -21.34 3.44 -1.29
CA PRO A 206 -20.82 2.35 -0.48
C PRO A 206 -19.30 2.48 -0.29
N GLY A 207 -18.82 2.28 0.93
CA GLY A 207 -17.40 2.18 1.26
C GLY A 207 -17.16 1.31 2.49
N GLY A 208 -15.97 1.41 3.08
CA GLY A 208 -15.59 0.71 4.32
C GLY A 208 -14.39 -0.22 4.15
N GLY A 209 -13.71 -0.53 5.26
CA GLY A 209 -12.54 -1.40 5.32
C GLY A 209 -12.68 -2.50 6.36
N LEU A 210 -11.62 -2.79 7.10
CA LEU A 210 -11.66 -3.70 8.24
C LEU A 210 -12.67 -3.18 9.28
N GLY A 211 -13.65 -4.00 9.64
CA GLY A 211 -14.80 -3.60 10.46
C GLY A 211 -16.12 -3.43 9.70
N GLY A 212 -16.16 -3.71 8.40
CA GLY A 212 -17.39 -3.82 7.60
C GLY A 212 -17.72 -2.62 6.71
N ALA A 213 -18.77 -2.79 5.89
CA ALA A 213 -19.26 -1.77 4.97
C ALA A 213 -19.96 -0.60 5.69
N LYS A 214 -19.81 0.61 5.14
CA LYS A 214 -20.56 1.81 5.55
C LYS A 214 -20.84 2.70 4.35
N GLY A 215 -21.99 3.39 4.35
CA GLY A 215 -22.22 4.48 3.40
C GLY A 215 -21.34 5.68 3.76
N ARG A 216 -20.69 6.28 2.78
CA ARG A 216 -19.85 7.47 2.96
C ARG A 216 -20.41 8.63 2.14
N PRO A 217 -20.56 9.83 2.72
CA PRO A 217 -20.83 11.03 1.92
C PRO A 217 -19.74 11.20 0.87
N VAL A 218 -20.09 11.76 -0.28
CA VAL A 218 -19.16 12.01 -1.38
C VAL A 218 -19.19 13.48 -1.73
N ILE A 219 -18.03 14.07 -1.97
CA ILE A 219 -17.84 15.45 -2.41
C ILE A 219 -17.08 15.48 -3.73
N ILE A 220 -17.04 16.65 -4.37
CA ILE A 220 -16.12 16.96 -5.46
C ILE A 220 -15.11 17.99 -4.94
N VAL A 221 -13.83 17.63 -4.94
CA VAL A 221 -12.70 18.50 -4.63
C VAL A 221 -12.31 19.20 -5.94
N PRO A 222 -12.44 20.53 -6.03
CA PRO A 222 -12.18 21.24 -7.29
C PRO A 222 -10.75 21.06 -7.78
N GLU A 223 -9.79 21.11 -6.87
CA GLU A 223 -8.37 21.01 -7.19
C GLU A 223 -7.62 20.26 -6.09
N LEU A 224 -6.86 19.24 -6.48
CA LEU A 224 -5.90 18.52 -5.65
C LEU A 224 -4.54 18.56 -6.35
N THR A 225 -3.49 18.95 -5.64
CA THR A 225 -2.11 18.90 -6.16
C THR A 225 -1.30 17.88 -5.38
N ILE A 226 -0.70 16.92 -6.10
CA ILE A 226 0.24 15.93 -5.58
C ILE A 226 1.52 16.04 -6.38
N ALA A 227 2.66 16.23 -5.72
CA ALA A 227 3.97 16.30 -6.39
C ALA A 227 4.03 17.30 -7.57
N GLY A 228 3.28 18.40 -7.46
CA GLY A 228 3.15 19.43 -8.49
C GLY A 228 2.21 19.07 -9.64
N GLN A 229 1.66 17.85 -9.71
CA GLN A 229 0.60 17.48 -10.66
C GLN A 229 -0.76 17.87 -10.11
N VAL A 230 -1.53 18.57 -10.94
CA VAL A 230 -2.86 19.08 -10.60
C VAL A 230 -3.93 18.11 -11.11
N PHE A 231 -4.82 17.72 -10.22
CA PHE A 231 -6.03 16.95 -10.50
C PHE A 231 -7.23 17.86 -10.29
N GLN A 232 -8.16 17.85 -11.24
CA GLN A 232 -9.36 18.69 -11.22
C GLN A 232 -10.60 17.82 -10.98
N ASP A 233 -11.61 18.39 -10.32
CA ASP A 233 -12.90 17.74 -10.06
C ASP A 233 -12.78 16.35 -9.43
N VAL A 234 -11.89 16.21 -8.45
CA VAL A 234 -11.56 14.94 -7.80
C VAL A 234 -12.71 14.51 -6.90
N ARG A 235 -13.33 13.38 -7.24
CA ARG A 235 -14.32 12.73 -6.37
C ARG A 235 -13.64 12.20 -5.10
N ALA A 236 -14.18 12.55 -3.93
CA ALA A 236 -13.64 12.12 -2.64
C ALA A 236 -14.74 11.61 -1.71
N HIS A 237 -14.47 10.54 -0.96
CA HIS A 237 -15.36 10.09 0.10
C HIS A 237 -14.99 10.75 1.42
N VAL A 238 -16.01 11.08 2.21
CA VAL A 238 -15.84 11.68 3.53
C VAL A 238 -15.79 10.58 4.59
N ASP A 239 -14.81 10.68 5.49
CA ASP A 239 -14.72 9.83 6.68
C ASP A 239 -14.83 10.68 7.95
N GLU A 240 -15.94 10.52 8.66
CA GLU A 240 -16.26 11.29 9.86
C GLU A 240 -15.31 11.01 11.03
N VAL A 241 -14.60 9.87 11.00
CA VAL A 241 -13.68 9.43 12.06
C VAL A 241 -12.21 9.39 11.62
N ALA A 242 -11.88 10.02 10.48
CA ALA A 242 -10.50 10.10 10.01
C ALA A 242 -9.60 10.77 11.05
N GLN A 243 -8.39 10.21 11.22
CA GLN A 243 -7.37 10.78 12.10
C GLN A 243 -6.44 11.76 11.38
N VAL A 244 -6.46 11.75 10.06
CA VAL A 244 -5.72 12.68 9.19
C VAL A 244 -6.70 13.44 8.30
N ASP A 245 -6.26 14.58 7.76
CA ASP A 245 -7.09 15.42 6.91
C ASP A 245 -7.47 14.73 5.60
N ALA A 246 -6.56 13.93 5.04
CA ALA A 246 -6.78 13.21 3.79
C ALA A 246 -6.00 11.90 3.72
N ASN A 247 -6.45 10.98 2.87
CA ASN A 247 -5.75 9.76 2.51
C ASN A 247 -5.84 9.59 0.99
N VAL A 248 -4.68 9.52 0.34
CA VAL A 248 -4.52 9.48 -1.12
C VAL A 248 -4.27 8.05 -1.55
N GLY A 249 -5.19 7.53 -2.36
CA GLY A 249 -5.23 6.17 -2.82
C GLY A 249 -4.85 5.96 -4.29
N VAL A 250 -4.99 4.71 -4.72
CA VAL A 250 -4.50 4.19 -6.01
C VAL A 250 -5.04 4.98 -7.21
N ALA A 251 -6.29 5.50 -7.16
CA ALA A 251 -6.87 6.24 -8.28
C ALA A 251 -6.07 7.49 -8.66
N GLN A 252 -5.42 8.15 -7.70
CA GLN A 252 -4.52 9.27 -7.95
C GLN A 252 -3.08 8.77 -8.15
N LEU A 253 -2.62 7.85 -7.29
CA LEU A 253 -1.25 7.35 -7.28
C LEU A 253 -0.85 6.68 -8.60
N ARG A 254 -1.76 6.02 -9.31
CA ARG A 254 -1.52 5.41 -10.63
C ARG A 254 -1.09 6.39 -11.72
N SER A 255 -1.24 7.70 -11.50
CA SER A 255 -0.77 8.73 -12.43
C SER A 255 0.76 8.90 -12.42
N PHE A 256 1.46 8.19 -11.54
CA PHE A 256 2.90 8.30 -11.35
C PHE A 256 3.58 6.93 -11.47
N ALA A 257 4.83 6.94 -11.92
CA ALA A 257 5.80 5.94 -11.48
C ALA A 257 6.30 6.36 -10.10
N ILE A 258 6.29 5.44 -9.14
CA ILE A 258 6.50 5.73 -7.72
C ILE A 258 7.77 5.04 -7.26
N VAL A 259 8.61 5.76 -6.52
CA VAL A 259 9.67 5.12 -5.72
C VAL A 259 9.42 5.42 -4.26
N THR A 260 9.23 4.39 -3.43
CA THR A 260 9.15 4.54 -1.98
C THR A 260 10.53 4.35 -1.35
N ASP A 261 10.83 5.11 -0.29
CA ASP A 261 12.01 4.93 0.56
C ASP A 261 11.60 5.27 2.00
N PHE A 262 10.88 4.35 2.65
CA PHE A 262 10.42 4.56 4.03
C PHE A 262 11.60 4.72 5.00
N PRO A 263 12.69 3.91 4.90
CA PRO A 263 13.89 4.12 5.72
C PRO A 263 14.50 5.52 5.52
N GLY A 264 14.55 5.99 4.28
CA GLY A 264 15.04 7.32 3.89
C GLY A 264 14.03 8.46 4.02
N ARG A 265 12.82 8.18 4.54
CA ARG A 265 11.73 9.14 4.75
C ARG A 265 11.39 9.95 3.50
N ALA A 266 11.27 9.28 2.37
CA ALA A 266 10.99 9.91 1.10
C ALA A 266 10.17 9.03 0.16
N VAL A 267 9.47 9.71 -0.73
CA VAL A 267 8.82 9.10 -1.89
C VAL A 267 9.06 9.99 -3.10
N TRP A 268 9.20 9.39 -4.27
CA TRP A 268 9.33 10.11 -5.53
C TRP A 268 8.15 9.79 -6.42
N PHE A 269 7.69 10.83 -7.10
CA PHE A 269 6.60 10.78 -8.05
C PHE A 269 7.10 11.27 -9.40
N ALA A 270 7.38 10.34 -10.31
CA ALA A 270 7.66 10.65 -11.70
C ALA A 270 6.33 10.65 -12.48
N ARG A 271 6.03 11.76 -13.14
CA ARG A 271 4.83 11.83 -13.99
C ARG A 271 4.96 10.82 -15.13
N ARG A 272 3.87 10.13 -15.42
CA ARG A 272 3.78 9.36 -16.66
C ARG A 272 3.59 10.34 -17.82
N GLU A 273 4.42 10.23 -18.85
CA GLU A 273 4.13 10.86 -20.13
C GLU A 273 3.00 10.03 -20.77
N ASN A 274 1.88 10.69 -21.09
CA ASN A 274 0.77 10.08 -21.81
C ASN A 274 1.10 9.87 -23.30
#